data_AF-A0A132AD59-F1
#
_entry.id   AF-A0A132AD59-F1
#
_cell.length_a   1.000
_cell.length_b   1.000
_cell.length_c   1.000
_cell.angle_alpha   90.00
_cell.angle_beta   90.00
_cell.angle_gamma   90.00
#
_symmetry.space_group_name_H-M   'P 1'
#
loop_
_entity.id
_entity.type
_entity.pdbx_description
1 polymer ?
#
loop_
_entity_poly.entity_id
_entity_poly.type
_entity_poly.pdbx_seq_one_letter_code
_entity_poly.pdbx_strand_id
1 'polypeptide(L)'
;MRFDFEWIQIFSISFLIHSELWQIRKRRQNWEDELARLYFEAHMRFANGLINIIISHTPPKFLKIMNFLGYKGSESIGLNEMNKVAFEMNAGFMSKIAQLALIYYWVYGKPHGENVPSDLSLCKQMIEAELKIYPKSMIYGLAKAKIEQIDGQIDRAIEILLELIEAPNLIIAYKAFYFELIWCYAIKLDWKKCIECAEKIRDSRHSPVCMTYLNAVFRYVEAIDTDDQSLLDQASKEFE
;
A
#
# COMPACT_ATOMS: atom_id res chain seq x y z
N MET A 1 -10.46 -1.82 16.96
CA MET A 1 -9.15 -1.13 16.89
C MET A 1 -9.14 -0.03 17.94
N ARG A 2 -8.49 -0.24 19.10
CA ARG A 2 -8.30 0.82 20.11
C ARG A 2 -7.24 1.76 19.56
N PHE A 3 -7.60 3.03 19.36
CA PHE A 3 -6.60 4.07 19.14
C PHE A 3 -6.04 4.42 20.51
N ASP A 4 -4.91 3.84 20.87
CA ASP A 4 -4.22 4.19 22.11
C ASP A 4 -3.72 5.63 22.03
N PHE A 5 -3.79 6.33 23.16
CA PHE A 5 -3.39 7.73 23.33
C PHE A 5 -1.96 8.01 22.82
N GLU A 6 -1.10 6.99 22.86
CA GLU A 6 0.28 7.01 22.36
C GLU A 6 0.36 7.30 20.85
N TRP A 7 -0.55 6.76 20.04
CA TRP A 7 -0.56 7.00 18.59
C TRP A 7 -0.88 8.44 18.25
N ILE A 8 -1.82 9.05 18.99
CA ILE A 8 -2.18 10.47 18.83
C ILE A 8 -0.99 11.35 19.23
N GLN A 9 -0.26 10.98 20.29
CA GLN A 9 0.90 11.72 20.74
C GLN A 9 2.08 11.63 19.75
N ILE A 10 2.40 10.44 19.27
CA ILE A 10 3.47 10.22 18.26
C ILE A 10 3.14 10.97 16.97
N PHE A 11 1.89 10.89 16.52
CA PHE A 11 1.44 11.61 15.34
C PHE A 11 1.56 13.12 15.54
N SER A 12 1.12 13.65 16.68
CA SER A 12 1.19 15.08 17.00
C SER A 12 2.62 15.61 17.03
N ILE A 13 3.56 14.87 17.66
CA ILE A 13 4.97 15.26 17.72
C ILE A 13 5.60 15.24 16.31
N SER A 14 5.34 14.19 15.53
CA SER A 14 5.87 14.07 14.16
C SER A 14 5.39 15.22 13.27
N PHE A 15 4.13 15.63 13.44
CA PHE A 15 3.56 16.77 12.73
C PHE A 15 4.15 18.12 13.15
N LEU A 16 4.36 18.34 14.46
CA LEU A 16 5.00 19.55 14.96
C LEU A 16 6.42 19.68 14.41
N ILE A 17 7.20 18.60 14.46
CA ILE A 17 8.55 18.56 13.89
C ILE A 17 8.50 18.87 12.39
N HIS A 18 7.58 18.25 11.64
CA HIS A 18 7.43 18.52 10.22
C HIS A 18 7.10 20.00 9.94
N SER A 19 6.18 20.60 10.71
CA SER A 19 5.80 22.01 10.57
C SER A 19 7.00 22.93 10.77
N GLU A 20 7.79 22.72 11.83
CA GLU A 20 9.00 23.51 12.10
C GLU A 20 10.05 23.35 10.99
N LEU A 21 10.31 22.12 10.56
CA LEU A 21 11.25 21.86 9.46
C LEU A 21 10.77 22.46 8.13
N TRP A 22 9.45 22.47 7.88
CA TRP A 22 8.86 23.14 6.73
C TRP A 22 9.04 24.66 6.76
N GLN A 23 8.96 25.28 7.95
CA GLN A 23 9.28 26.71 8.10
C GLN A 23 10.77 26.96 7.88
N ILE A 24 11.66 26.10 8.40
CA ILE A 24 13.10 26.19 8.16
C ILE A 24 13.39 26.14 6.65
N ARG A 25 12.75 25.23 5.91
CA ARG A 25 12.86 25.15 4.44
C ARG A 25 12.51 26.46 3.74
N LYS A 26 11.52 27.20 4.24
CA LYS A 26 11.09 28.48 3.65
C LYS A 26 12.01 29.65 4.01
N ARG A 27 12.60 29.63 5.21
CA ARG A 27 13.35 30.77 5.78
C ARG A 27 14.86 30.67 5.56
N ARG A 28 15.42 29.45 5.53
CA ARG A 28 16.86 29.24 5.38
C ARG A 28 17.28 29.53 3.94
N GLN A 29 18.02 30.63 3.78
CA GLN A 29 18.58 31.06 2.48
C GLN A 29 20.00 30.51 2.28
N ASN A 30 20.77 30.33 3.36
CA ASN A 30 22.17 29.94 3.27
C ASN A 30 22.35 28.45 3.59
N TRP A 31 22.99 27.75 2.66
CA TRP A 31 23.35 26.35 2.77
C TRP A 31 24.84 26.20 2.43
N GLU A 32 25.59 25.57 3.32
CA GLU A 32 27.03 25.31 3.12
C GLU A 32 27.25 24.17 2.13
N ASP A 33 26.34 23.18 2.13
CA ASP A 33 26.33 22.06 1.21
C ASP A 33 25.01 22.03 0.42
N GLU A 34 25.15 22.17 -0.89
CA GLU A 34 24.06 22.16 -1.85
C GLU A 34 23.39 20.78 -1.96
N LEU A 35 24.14 19.70 -1.77
CA LEU A 35 23.58 18.34 -1.73
C LEU A 35 22.72 18.15 -0.49
N ALA A 36 23.20 18.62 0.68
CA ALA A 36 22.41 18.61 1.91
C ALA A 36 21.13 19.44 1.77
N ARG A 37 21.20 20.61 1.11
CA ARG A 37 20.02 21.43 0.78
C ARG A 37 19.02 20.65 -0.06
N LEU A 38 19.48 20.07 -1.17
CA LEU A 38 18.64 19.31 -2.11
C LEU A 38 17.93 18.15 -1.40
N TYR A 39 18.67 17.35 -0.64
CA TYR A 39 18.10 16.23 0.10
C TYR A 39 17.11 16.71 1.16
N PHE A 40 17.45 17.74 1.94
CA PHE A 40 16.54 18.30 2.94
C PHE A 40 15.23 18.77 2.31
N GLU A 41 15.30 19.55 1.23
CA GLU A 41 14.13 20.03 0.51
C GLU A 41 13.30 18.86 -0.05
N ALA A 42 13.94 17.85 -0.63
CA ALA A 42 13.27 16.66 -1.16
C ALA A 42 12.53 15.89 -0.06
N HIS A 43 13.16 15.67 1.09
CA HIS A 43 12.51 15.04 2.25
C HIS A 43 11.31 15.83 2.74
N MET A 44 11.45 17.16 2.85
CA MET A 44 10.36 18.01 3.34
C MET A 44 9.17 18.03 2.38
N ARG A 45 9.42 18.11 1.07
CA ARG A 45 8.37 18.04 0.05
C ARG A 45 7.71 16.66 0.03
N PHE A 46 8.50 15.59 0.07
CA PHE A 46 7.97 14.22 0.14
C PHE A 46 7.08 14.02 1.38
N ALA A 47 7.54 14.43 2.56
CA ALA A 47 6.78 14.33 3.80
C ALA A 47 5.49 15.16 3.75
N ASN A 48 5.56 16.41 3.25
CA ASN A 48 4.36 17.24 3.09
C ASN A 48 3.37 16.63 2.08
N GLY A 49 3.91 16.00 1.02
CA GLY A 49 3.15 15.24 0.05
C GLY A 49 2.38 14.09 0.71
N LEU A 50 3.09 13.24 1.45
CA LEU A 50 2.55 12.06 2.13
C LEU A 50 1.50 12.44 3.17
N ILE A 51 1.78 13.46 3.98
CA ILE A 51 0.82 14.02 4.94
C ILE A 51 -0.47 14.43 4.23
N ASN A 52 -0.39 15.21 3.16
CA ASN A 52 -1.58 15.69 2.46
C ASN A 52 -2.42 14.54 1.89
N ILE A 53 -1.78 13.51 1.32
CA ILE A 53 -2.47 12.32 0.78
C ILE A 53 -3.12 11.49 1.89
N ILE A 54 -2.39 11.21 2.99
CA ILE A 54 -2.94 10.42 4.10
C ILE A 54 -4.16 11.12 4.68
N ILE A 55 -4.07 12.43 4.93
CA ILE A 55 -5.18 13.19 5.49
C ILE A 55 -6.36 13.21 4.54
N SER A 56 -6.15 13.40 3.23
CA SER A 56 -7.27 13.45 2.28
C SER A 56 -8.04 12.13 2.16
N HIS A 57 -7.42 10.99 2.46
CA HIS A 57 -8.05 9.65 2.44
C HIS A 57 -8.50 9.16 3.81
N THR A 58 -8.32 9.97 4.86
CA THR A 58 -8.68 9.59 6.22
C THR A 58 -10.21 9.64 6.39
N PRO A 59 -10.85 8.63 7.03
CA PRO A 59 -12.29 8.63 7.23
C PRO A 59 -12.79 9.86 8.03
N PRO A 60 -14.03 10.35 7.79
CA PRO A 60 -14.55 11.59 8.37
C PRO A 60 -14.48 11.71 9.89
N LYS A 61 -14.57 10.59 10.61
CA LYS A 61 -14.46 10.55 12.08
C LYS A 61 -13.09 11.02 12.57
N PHE A 62 -12.02 10.67 11.86
CA PHE A 62 -10.65 11.08 12.19
C PHE A 62 -10.31 12.46 11.61
N LEU A 63 -10.92 12.85 10.48
CA LEU A 63 -10.79 14.20 9.94
C LEU A 63 -11.22 15.29 10.92
N LYS A 64 -12.22 15.04 11.78
CA LYS A 64 -12.63 16.00 12.82
C LYS A 64 -11.51 16.32 13.81
N ILE A 65 -10.75 15.31 14.23
CA ILE A 65 -9.62 15.47 15.16
C ILE A 65 -8.49 16.27 14.47
N MET A 66 -8.22 15.92 13.21
CA MET A 66 -7.19 16.56 12.40
C MET A 66 -7.51 18.03 12.10
N ASN A 67 -8.76 18.32 11.72
CA ASN A 67 -9.26 19.68 11.50
C ASN A 67 -9.23 20.51 12.78
N PHE A 68 -9.55 19.92 13.93
CA PHE A 68 -9.44 20.59 15.24
C PHE A 68 -8.00 21.01 15.55
N LEU A 69 -7.03 20.19 15.18
CA LEU A 69 -5.60 20.52 15.26
C LEU A 69 -5.12 21.49 14.15
N GLY A 70 -6.02 21.97 13.30
CA GLY A 70 -5.75 22.95 12.24
C GLY A 70 -5.36 22.36 10.88
N TYR A 71 -5.44 21.04 10.70
CA TYR A 71 -4.97 20.38 9.48
C TYR A 71 -6.10 20.08 8.50
N LYS A 72 -5.93 20.50 7.24
CA LYS A 72 -6.76 20.10 6.11
C LYS A 72 -5.87 19.45 5.05
N GLY A 73 -6.11 18.18 4.75
CA GLY A 73 -5.41 17.46 3.69
C GLY A 73 -5.94 17.82 2.32
N SER A 74 -5.05 17.96 1.35
CA SER A 74 -5.40 18.16 -0.06
C SER A 74 -4.65 17.18 -0.93
N GLU A 75 -5.36 16.24 -1.54
CA GLU A 75 -4.79 15.23 -2.45
C GLU A 75 -3.97 15.89 -3.58
N SER A 76 -4.49 16.96 -4.18
CA SER A 76 -3.79 17.68 -5.25
C SER A 76 -2.48 18.31 -4.80
N ILE A 77 -2.43 18.90 -3.59
CA ILE A 77 -1.18 19.40 -3.01
C ILE A 77 -0.23 18.24 -2.74
N GLY A 78 -0.76 17.13 -2.21
CA GLY A 78 -0.03 15.91 -1.92
C GLY A 78 0.71 15.37 -3.14
N LEU A 79 -0.03 15.16 -4.23
CA LEU A 79 0.48 14.66 -5.49
C LEU A 79 1.46 15.64 -6.14
N ASN A 80 1.19 16.94 -6.11
CA ASN A 80 2.10 17.94 -6.68
C ASN A 80 3.48 17.92 -5.99
N GLU A 81 3.52 17.86 -4.66
CA GLU A 81 4.80 17.79 -3.94
C GLU A 81 5.53 16.47 -4.17
N MET A 82 4.83 15.34 -4.23
CA MET A 82 5.44 14.05 -4.56
C MET A 82 6.00 14.03 -5.98
N ASN A 83 5.27 14.54 -6.99
CA ASN A 83 5.72 14.59 -8.38
C ASN A 83 7.00 15.44 -8.53
N LYS A 84 7.09 16.58 -7.84
CA LYS A 84 8.32 17.39 -7.83
C LYS A 84 9.53 16.60 -7.35
N VAL A 85 9.38 15.88 -6.24
CA VAL A 85 10.48 15.05 -5.70
C VAL A 85 10.80 13.90 -6.66
N ALA A 86 9.78 13.24 -7.20
CA ALA A 86 9.92 12.08 -8.05
C ALA A 86 10.58 12.38 -9.41
N PHE A 87 10.29 13.54 -10.02
CA PHE A 87 10.61 13.79 -11.42
C PHE A 87 11.35 15.10 -11.70
N GLU A 88 11.36 16.08 -10.80
CA GLU A 88 11.96 17.40 -11.06
C GLU A 88 13.26 17.64 -10.29
N MET A 89 13.34 17.17 -9.04
CA MET A 89 14.44 17.54 -8.13
C MET A 89 15.76 16.77 -8.34
N ASN A 90 15.74 15.62 -9.02
CA ASN A 90 16.92 14.75 -9.17
C ASN A 90 17.63 14.40 -7.84
N ALA A 91 16.85 14.18 -6.78
CA ALA A 91 17.35 13.96 -5.41
C ALA A 91 17.77 12.50 -5.13
N GLY A 92 18.29 11.80 -6.14
CA GLY A 92 18.78 10.43 -6.07
C GLY A 92 17.77 9.46 -5.45
N PHE A 93 18.14 8.88 -4.31
CA PHE A 93 17.31 7.93 -3.57
C PHE A 93 15.93 8.49 -3.18
N MET A 94 15.83 9.78 -2.86
CA MET A 94 14.55 10.38 -2.50
C MET A 94 13.58 10.48 -3.68
N SER A 95 14.11 10.70 -4.89
CA SER A 95 13.28 10.62 -6.10
C SER A 95 12.74 9.20 -6.30
N LYS A 96 13.53 8.17 -6.01
CA LYS A 96 13.09 6.76 -6.05
C LYS A 96 12.04 6.43 -5.00
N ILE A 97 12.18 6.92 -3.76
CA ILE A 97 11.15 6.76 -2.73
C ILE A 97 9.84 7.45 -3.16
N ALA A 98 9.91 8.67 -3.68
CA ALA A 98 8.72 9.41 -4.12
C ALA A 98 8.03 8.70 -5.29
N GLN A 99 8.80 8.20 -6.26
CA GLN A 99 8.34 7.36 -7.35
C GLN A 99 7.61 6.11 -6.85
N LEU A 100 8.22 5.40 -5.88
CA LEU A 100 7.62 4.22 -5.28
C LEU A 100 6.32 4.54 -4.53
N ALA A 101 6.29 5.62 -3.77
CA ALA A 101 5.09 6.06 -3.05
C ALA A 101 3.94 6.39 -4.02
N LEU A 102 4.25 7.04 -5.16
CA LEU A 102 3.28 7.31 -6.22
C LEU A 102 2.74 6.02 -6.84
N ILE A 103 3.60 5.03 -7.13
CA ILE A 103 3.17 3.71 -7.62
C ILE A 103 2.15 3.10 -6.65
N TYR A 104 2.48 3.01 -5.37
CA TYR A 104 1.59 2.40 -4.38
C TYR A 104 0.33 3.22 -4.13
N TYR A 105 0.42 4.55 -4.19
CA TYR A 105 -0.76 5.40 -4.12
C TYR A 105 -1.75 5.08 -5.26
N TRP A 106 -1.29 4.99 -6.51
CA TRP A 106 -2.17 4.73 -7.64
C TRP A 106 -2.67 3.28 -7.70
N VAL A 107 -1.84 2.32 -7.28
CA VAL A 107 -2.13 0.89 -7.40
C VAL A 107 -2.93 0.34 -6.22
N TYR A 108 -2.74 0.90 -5.02
CA TYR A 108 -3.36 0.43 -3.77
C TYR A 108 -4.11 1.52 -3.02
N GLY A 109 -3.56 2.74 -2.98
CA GLY A 109 -4.08 3.83 -2.15
C GLY A 109 -5.40 4.40 -2.65
N LYS A 110 -5.59 4.47 -3.98
CA LYS A 110 -6.84 4.95 -4.56
C LYS A 110 -7.85 3.79 -4.63
N PRO A 111 -9.02 3.91 -3.98
CA PRO A 111 -10.06 2.88 -4.08
C PRO A 111 -10.45 2.65 -5.54
N HIS A 112 -10.51 1.38 -5.94
CA HIS A 112 -11.04 0.97 -7.25
C HIS A 112 -12.49 1.43 -7.37
N GLY A 113 -12.72 2.60 -7.98
CA GLY A 113 -14.05 3.20 -8.12
C GLY A 113 -14.10 4.72 -8.22
N GLU A 114 -13.06 5.45 -7.78
CA GLU A 114 -13.03 6.92 -7.89
C GLU A 114 -11.75 7.43 -8.53
N ASN A 115 -11.85 8.05 -9.70
CA ASN A 115 -10.80 8.86 -10.35
C ASN A 115 -9.40 8.20 -10.46
N VAL A 116 -9.33 6.87 -10.51
CA VAL A 116 -8.10 6.19 -10.95
C VAL A 116 -7.86 6.58 -12.41
N PRO A 117 -6.65 7.01 -12.80
CA PRO A 117 -6.34 7.30 -14.19
C PRO A 117 -6.74 6.10 -15.05
N SER A 118 -7.37 6.36 -16.20
CA SER A 118 -7.74 5.30 -17.15
C SER A 118 -6.52 4.52 -17.66
N ASP A 119 -5.33 5.08 -17.49
CA ASP A 119 -4.05 4.48 -17.86
C ASP A 119 -3.00 4.69 -16.76
N LEU A 120 -2.41 3.59 -16.29
CA LEU A 120 -1.31 3.55 -15.32
C LEU A 120 0.06 3.39 -16.01
N SER A 121 0.19 3.81 -17.28
CA SER A 121 1.39 3.65 -18.10
C SER A 121 2.67 4.15 -17.44
N LEU A 122 2.63 5.30 -16.75
CA LEU A 122 3.79 5.81 -16.02
C LEU A 122 4.23 4.84 -14.91
N CYS A 123 3.29 4.31 -14.13
CA CYS A 123 3.59 3.29 -13.12
C CYS A 123 4.17 2.03 -13.76
N LYS A 124 3.58 1.56 -14.88
CA LYS A 124 4.06 0.39 -15.64
C LYS A 124 5.52 0.59 -16.07
N GLN A 125 5.84 1.72 -16.68
CA GLN A 125 7.19 2.06 -17.13
C GLN A 125 8.19 2.09 -15.97
N MET A 126 7.82 2.71 -14.85
CA MET A 126 8.68 2.80 -13.67
C MET A 126 8.94 1.43 -13.04
N ILE A 127 7.89 0.63 -12.84
CA ILE A 127 8.00 -0.74 -12.33
C ILE A 127 8.91 -1.58 -13.22
N GLU A 128 8.72 -1.50 -14.54
CA GLU A 128 9.48 -2.31 -15.49
C GLU A 128 10.95 -1.89 -15.59
N ALA A 129 11.24 -0.59 -15.49
CA ALA A 129 12.61 -0.10 -15.39
C ALA A 129 13.32 -0.64 -14.14
N GLU A 130 12.64 -0.68 -13.00
CA GLU A 130 13.21 -1.16 -11.74
C GLU A 130 13.35 -2.68 -11.72
N LEU A 131 12.40 -3.44 -12.29
CA LEU A 131 12.49 -4.90 -12.38
C LEU A 131 13.60 -5.38 -13.33
N LYS A 132 14.01 -4.58 -14.31
CA LYS A 132 15.21 -4.89 -15.12
C LYS A 132 16.49 -4.88 -14.29
N ILE A 133 16.55 -4.05 -13.25
CA ILE A 133 17.71 -3.92 -12.35
C ILE A 133 17.58 -4.89 -11.17
N TYR A 134 16.36 -5.04 -10.64
CA TYR A 134 16.02 -5.87 -9.48
C TYR A 134 14.90 -6.88 -9.80
N PRO A 135 15.19 -7.95 -10.57
CA PRO A 135 14.16 -8.87 -11.07
C PRO A 135 13.32 -9.56 -10.00
N LYS A 136 13.88 -9.75 -8.80
CA LYS A 136 13.21 -10.38 -7.64
C LYS A 136 12.98 -9.39 -6.51
N SER A 137 12.53 -8.18 -6.85
CA SER A 137 12.11 -7.18 -5.87
C SER A 137 10.71 -7.50 -5.36
N MET A 138 10.55 -7.66 -4.04
CA MET A 138 9.23 -7.79 -3.40
C MET A 138 8.32 -6.62 -3.77
N ILE A 139 8.82 -5.40 -3.64
CA ILE A 139 8.04 -4.17 -3.73
C ILE A 139 7.56 -3.94 -5.17
N TYR A 140 8.47 -4.03 -6.13
CA TYR A 140 8.11 -3.85 -7.54
C TYR A 140 7.39 -5.07 -8.11
N GLY A 141 7.68 -6.27 -7.61
CA GLY A 141 6.96 -7.51 -7.98
C GLY A 141 5.50 -7.49 -7.54
N LEU A 142 5.22 -7.07 -6.29
CA LEU A 142 3.84 -6.87 -5.81
C LEU A 142 3.10 -5.82 -6.64
N ALA A 143 3.73 -4.67 -6.89
CA ALA A 143 3.14 -3.63 -7.71
C ALA A 143 2.86 -4.11 -9.14
N LYS A 144 3.77 -4.90 -9.73
CA LYS A 144 3.57 -5.51 -11.05
C LYS A 144 2.40 -6.48 -11.06
N ALA A 145 2.33 -7.42 -10.09
CA ALA A 145 1.21 -8.34 -9.97
C ALA A 145 -0.12 -7.60 -9.80
N LYS A 146 -0.14 -6.52 -9.03
CA LYS A 146 -1.34 -5.72 -8.83
C LYS A 146 -1.78 -4.96 -10.09
N ILE A 147 -0.83 -4.46 -10.88
CA ILE A 147 -1.13 -3.90 -12.20
C ILE A 147 -1.77 -4.96 -13.11
N GLU A 148 -1.23 -6.18 -13.15
CA GLU A 148 -1.81 -7.26 -13.94
C GLU A 148 -3.23 -7.60 -13.46
N GLN A 149 -3.50 -7.57 -12.14
CA GLN A 149 -4.86 -7.70 -11.61
C GLN A 149 -5.80 -6.58 -12.11
N ILE A 150 -5.35 -5.31 -12.05
CA ILE A 150 -6.12 -4.14 -12.50
C ILE A 150 -6.42 -4.20 -14.00
N ASP A 151 -5.46 -4.66 -14.80
CA ASP A 151 -5.61 -4.86 -16.25
C ASP A 151 -6.48 -6.09 -16.60
N GLY A 152 -6.97 -6.85 -15.60
CA GLY A 152 -7.77 -8.06 -15.79
C GLY A 152 -6.96 -9.30 -16.18
N GLN A 153 -5.62 -9.22 -16.15
CA GLN A 153 -4.68 -10.27 -16.51
C GLN A 153 -4.38 -11.16 -15.29
N ILE A 154 -5.43 -11.78 -14.73
CA ILE A 154 -5.37 -12.46 -13.43
C ILE A 154 -4.38 -13.64 -13.42
N ASP A 155 -4.30 -14.41 -14.51
CA ASP A 155 -3.37 -15.55 -14.58
C ASP A 155 -1.90 -15.10 -14.52
N ARG A 156 -1.56 -14.00 -15.19
CA ARG A 156 -0.21 -13.40 -15.10
C ARG A 156 0.09 -12.89 -13.70
N ALA A 157 -0.90 -12.30 -13.03
CA ALA A 157 -0.74 -11.87 -11.64
C ALA A 157 -0.42 -13.06 -10.72
N ILE A 158 -1.11 -14.19 -10.90
CA ILE A 158 -0.86 -15.44 -10.16
C ILE A 158 0.55 -15.96 -10.43
N GLU A 159 0.97 -16.03 -11.69
CA GLU A 159 2.32 -16.47 -12.08
C GLU A 159 3.40 -15.65 -11.35
N ILE A 160 3.32 -14.32 -11.42
CA ILE A 160 4.27 -13.41 -10.74
C ILE A 160 4.27 -13.64 -9.23
N LEU A 161 3.11 -13.78 -8.60
CA LEU A 161 3.02 -13.98 -7.15
C LEU A 161 3.61 -15.32 -6.71
N LEU A 162 3.41 -16.39 -7.49
CA LEU A 162 4.00 -17.70 -7.22
C LEU A 162 5.53 -17.66 -7.36
N GLU A 163 6.05 -17.00 -8.40
CA GLU A 163 7.50 -16.79 -8.56
C GLU A 163 8.12 -16.04 -7.37
N LEU A 164 7.41 -15.05 -6.81
CA LEU A 164 7.85 -14.30 -5.63
C LEU A 164 7.83 -15.15 -4.36
N ILE A 165 6.87 -16.08 -4.22
CA ILE A 165 6.81 -17.02 -3.09
C ILE A 165 7.99 -17.99 -3.13
N GLU A 166 8.39 -18.43 -4.31
CA GLU A 166 9.52 -19.36 -4.49
C GLU A 166 10.89 -18.68 -4.32
N ALA A 167 10.94 -17.34 -4.29
CA ALA A 167 12.18 -16.60 -4.14
C ALA A 167 12.78 -16.72 -2.72
N PRO A 168 13.96 -17.36 -2.54
CA PRO A 168 14.52 -17.62 -1.20
C PRO A 168 14.83 -16.35 -0.38
N ASN A 169 15.11 -15.24 -1.07
CA ASN A 169 15.40 -13.95 -0.45
C ASN A 169 14.14 -13.21 0.04
N LEU A 170 12.94 -13.69 -0.28
CA LEU A 170 11.67 -13.04 0.03
C LEU A 170 10.80 -13.84 1.01
N ILE A 171 11.39 -14.81 1.72
CA ILE A 171 10.65 -15.66 2.67
C ILE A 171 9.93 -14.83 3.73
N ILE A 172 10.50 -13.70 4.19
CA ILE A 172 9.84 -12.82 5.18
C ILE A 172 8.56 -12.14 4.66
N ALA A 173 8.42 -12.06 3.33
CA ALA A 173 7.38 -11.32 2.63
C ALA A 173 6.21 -12.21 2.19
N TYR A 174 6.31 -13.53 2.35
CA TYR A 174 5.38 -14.50 1.77
C TYR A 174 3.91 -14.20 2.10
N LYS A 175 3.63 -13.69 3.31
CA LYS A 175 2.27 -13.35 3.73
C LYS A 175 1.60 -12.30 2.84
N ALA A 176 2.37 -11.33 2.34
CA ALA A 176 1.86 -10.32 1.40
C ALA A 176 1.51 -10.94 0.05
N PHE A 177 2.32 -11.88 -0.44
CA PHE A 177 2.07 -12.57 -1.72
C PHE A 177 0.83 -13.46 -1.64
N TYR A 178 0.69 -14.24 -0.57
CA TYR A 178 -0.52 -15.06 -0.35
C TYR A 178 -1.77 -14.21 -0.18
N PHE A 179 -1.67 -13.07 0.51
CA PHE A 179 -2.80 -12.14 0.62
C PHE A 179 -3.25 -11.61 -0.75
N GLU A 180 -2.33 -11.28 -1.66
CA GLU A 180 -2.69 -10.89 -3.03
C GLU A 180 -3.22 -12.07 -3.87
N LEU A 181 -2.69 -13.28 -3.67
CA LEU A 181 -3.18 -14.48 -4.36
C LEU A 181 -4.63 -14.79 -4.01
N ILE A 182 -5.04 -14.57 -2.75
CA ILE A 182 -6.44 -14.75 -2.33
C ILE A 182 -7.37 -13.95 -3.24
N TRP A 183 -7.05 -12.68 -3.52
CA TRP A 183 -7.88 -11.84 -4.39
C TRP A 183 -7.87 -12.30 -5.84
N CYS A 184 -6.74 -12.78 -6.34
CA CYS A 184 -6.66 -13.35 -7.70
C CYS A 184 -7.57 -14.59 -7.83
N TYR A 185 -7.50 -15.52 -6.87
CA TYR A 185 -8.34 -16.72 -6.88
C TYR A 185 -9.82 -16.41 -6.62
N ALA A 186 -10.12 -15.44 -5.77
CA ALA A 186 -11.49 -15.01 -5.50
C ALA A 186 -12.15 -14.41 -6.75
N ILE A 187 -11.42 -13.62 -7.55
CA ILE A 187 -11.91 -13.11 -8.85
C ILE A 187 -12.20 -14.26 -9.81
N LYS A 188 -11.41 -15.34 -9.76
CA LYS A 188 -11.61 -16.54 -10.58
C LYS A 188 -12.62 -17.53 -9.99
N LEU A 189 -13.21 -17.24 -8.82
CA LEU A 189 -14.11 -18.13 -8.08
C LEU A 189 -13.47 -19.48 -7.70
N ASP A 190 -12.14 -19.52 -7.53
CA ASP A 190 -11.40 -20.70 -7.08
C ASP A 190 -11.30 -20.69 -5.55
N TRP A 191 -12.44 -20.94 -4.87
CA TRP A 191 -12.56 -20.77 -3.42
C TRP A 191 -11.69 -21.75 -2.65
N LYS A 192 -11.51 -22.97 -3.17
CA LYS A 192 -10.55 -23.94 -2.62
C LYS A 192 -9.15 -23.34 -2.49
N LYS A 193 -8.62 -22.70 -3.54
CA LYS A 193 -7.31 -22.04 -3.44
C LYS A 193 -7.33 -20.79 -2.57
N CYS A 194 -8.45 -20.07 -2.48
CA CYS A 194 -8.60 -19.00 -1.49
C CYS A 194 -8.43 -19.54 -0.06
N ILE A 195 -9.05 -20.67 0.28
CA ILE A 195 -8.92 -21.33 1.59
C ILE A 195 -7.46 -21.77 1.81
N GLU A 196 -6.84 -22.44 0.83
CA GLU A 196 -5.44 -22.87 0.93
C GLU A 196 -4.50 -21.69 1.20
N CYS A 197 -4.67 -20.57 0.49
CA CYS A 197 -3.89 -19.35 0.72
C CYS A 197 -4.18 -18.72 2.08
N ALA A 198 -5.44 -18.66 2.49
CA ALA A 198 -5.85 -18.11 3.79
C ALA A 198 -5.25 -18.90 4.96
N GLU A 199 -5.19 -20.23 4.87
CA GLU A 199 -4.51 -21.07 5.87
C GLU A 199 -3.01 -20.74 5.98
N LYS A 200 -2.32 -20.46 4.86
CA LYS A 200 -0.89 -20.12 4.86
C LYS A 200 -0.57 -18.83 5.62
N ILE A 201 -1.55 -17.93 5.74
CA ILE A 201 -1.39 -16.62 6.41
C ILE A 201 -2.26 -16.48 7.66
N ARG A 202 -2.89 -17.56 8.13
CA ARG A 202 -3.78 -17.57 9.29
C ARG A 202 -3.09 -17.14 10.59
N ASP A 203 -1.80 -17.45 10.73
CA ASP A 203 -0.97 -17.05 11.87
C ASP A 203 -0.52 -15.57 11.82
N SER A 204 -0.98 -14.80 10.83
CA SER A 204 -0.66 -13.39 10.70
C SER A 204 -1.15 -12.61 11.92
N ARG A 205 -0.24 -11.87 12.56
CA ARG A 205 -0.59 -10.87 13.58
C ARG A 205 -1.30 -9.66 12.98
N HIS A 206 -1.24 -9.50 11.66
CA HIS A 206 -1.88 -8.40 10.96
C HIS A 206 -3.31 -8.77 10.59
N SER A 207 -4.27 -8.09 11.22
CA SER A 207 -5.71 -8.25 11.00
C SER A 207 -6.24 -9.69 11.14
N PRO A 208 -5.98 -10.40 12.25
CA PRO A 208 -6.38 -11.80 12.44
C PRO A 208 -7.90 -11.99 12.25
N VAL A 209 -8.71 -11.06 12.76
CA VAL A 209 -10.17 -11.07 12.59
C VAL A 209 -10.58 -11.04 11.11
N CYS A 210 -9.90 -10.24 10.30
CA CYS A 210 -10.19 -10.17 8.86
C CYS A 210 -9.80 -11.48 8.15
N MET A 211 -8.68 -12.10 8.54
CA MET A 211 -8.24 -13.36 7.96
C MET A 211 -9.18 -14.51 8.33
N THR A 212 -9.58 -14.60 9.60
CA THR A 212 -10.60 -15.56 10.07
C THR A 212 -11.92 -15.38 9.32
N TYR A 213 -12.41 -14.14 9.24
CA TYR A 213 -13.66 -13.83 8.53
C TYR A 213 -13.61 -14.22 7.05
N LEU A 214 -12.53 -13.84 6.33
CA LEU A 214 -12.38 -14.19 4.92
C LEU A 214 -12.31 -15.71 4.73
N ASN A 215 -11.57 -16.42 5.59
CA ASN A 215 -11.48 -17.87 5.54
C ASN A 215 -12.86 -18.53 5.77
N ALA A 216 -13.65 -18.03 6.74
CA ALA A 216 -15.01 -18.48 6.97
C ALA A 216 -15.90 -18.28 5.72
N VAL A 217 -15.82 -17.11 5.09
CA VAL A 217 -16.56 -16.80 3.85
C VAL A 217 -16.16 -17.74 2.72
N PHE A 218 -14.86 -17.95 2.47
CA PHE A 218 -14.42 -18.84 1.40
C PHE A 218 -14.87 -20.29 1.63
N ARG A 219 -14.80 -20.78 2.87
CA ARG A 219 -15.30 -22.11 3.24
C ARG A 219 -16.81 -22.23 3.03
N TYR A 220 -17.56 -21.20 3.41
CA TYR A 220 -19.00 -21.18 3.24
C TYR A 220 -19.41 -21.23 1.76
N VAL A 221 -18.76 -20.43 0.90
CA VAL A 221 -19.08 -20.41 -0.53
C VAL A 221 -18.65 -21.71 -1.21
N GLU A 222 -17.45 -22.23 -0.92
CA GLU A 222 -17.01 -23.54 -1.45
C GLU A 222 -17.96 -24.67 -1.03
N ALA A 223 -18.43 -24.66 0.22
CA ALA A 223 -19.37 -25.65 0.73
C ALA A 223 -20.71 -25.61 0.00
N ILE A 224 -21.20 -24.43 -0.37
CA ILE A 224 -22.42 -24.29 -1.17
C ILE A 224 -22.20 -24.81 -2.60
N ASP A 225 -21.08 -24.45 -3.22
CA ASP A 225 -20.76 -24.83 -4.60
C ASP A 225 -20.53 -26.34 -4.74
N THR A 226 -20.08 -27.01 -3.67
CA THR A 226 -19.73 -28.45 -3.65
C THR A 226 -20.70 -29.35 -2.88
N ASP A 227 -21.71 -28.79 -2.22
CA ASP A 227 -22.63 -29.48 -1.30
C ASP A 227 -21.89 -30.22 -0.14
N ASP A 228 -20.80 -29.61 0.36
CA ASP A 228 -19.97 -30.16 1.44
C ASP A 228 -20.36 -29.63 2.83
N GLN A 229 -21.16 -30.42 3.55
CA GLN A 229 -21.60 -30.08 4.91
C GLN A 229 -20.44 -29.93 5.91
N SER A 230 -19.32 -30.64 5.72
CA SER A 230 -18.16 -30.53 6.62
C SER A 230 -17.49 -29.17 6.51
N LEU A 231 -17.38 -28.63 5.30
CA LEU A 231 -16.87 -27.28 5.08
C LEU A 231 -17.82 -26.22 5.63
N LEU A 232 -19.14 -26.45 5.53
CA LEU A 232 -20.17 -25.56 6.09
C LEU A 232 -20.07 -25.48 7.63
N ASP A 233 -19.87 -26.63 8.28
CA ASP A 233 -19.67 -26.71 9.74
C ASP A 233 -18.36 -26.01 10.17
N GLN A 234 -17.30 -26.15 9.36
CA GLN A 234 -16.04 -25.44 9.60
C GLN A 234 -16.20 -23.93 9.47
N ALA A 235 -16.89 -23.45 8.42
CA ALA A 235 -17.18 -22.04 8.24
C ALA A 235 -17.96 -21.45 9.42
N SER A 236 -18.97 -22.17 9.91
CA SER A 236 -19.79 -21.74 11.05
C SER A 236 -18.96 -21.55 12.31
N LYS A 237 -18.03 -22.47 12.60
CA LYS A 237 -17.12 -22.35 13.75
C LYS A 237 -16.17 -21.15 13.65
N GLU A 238 -15.76 -20.77 12.45
CA GLU A 238 -14.88 -19.61 12.24
C GLU A 238 -15.64 -18.28 12.40
N PHE A 239 -16.98 -18.28 12.32
CA PHE A 239 -17.81 -17.09 12.58
C PHE A 239 -18.11 -16.85 14.07
N GLU A 240 -17.93 -17.85 14.93
CA GLU A 240 -18.15 -17.78 16.39
C GLU A 240 -16.96 -17.13 17.13
#